data_AF-A0A7R9I6Z5-F1
#
_entry.id   AF-A0A7R9I6Z5-F1
#
_cell.length_a   1.000
_cell.length_b   1.000
_cell.length_c   1.000
_cell.angle_alpha   90.00
_cell.angle_beta   90.00
_cell.angle_gamma   90.00
#
_symmetry.space_group_name_H-M   'P 1'
#
loop_
_entity.id
_entity.type
_entity.pdbx_description
1 polymer ?
#
loop_
_entity_poly.entity_id
_entity_poly.type
_entity_poly.pdbx_seq_one_letter_code
_entity_poly.pdbx_strand_id
1 'polypeptide(L)'
;ALRSTGLRKNDPRLNELMDNLREIHRNSNSDGGSPETQKLDRDTFRSVISANIVLISRAFRHQFIIPDFQGFTKHIEDFYWKCKSNTEGKVASYIPQLARMNPDYWGVSVCTIDGQRFSIGDISIPFTLQSCSKPLTYGIALEMLGSDVVHQYVGQEPSGRNFNELVLDHNKKPHNPMINAGAILVCSLLKTLVKPEMTLAEKFDFTMNYFKNPVNEKRSNAVKTIAEANFKIMSVLVGLLARLEHQQYEGNKS
;
A
#
# COMPACT_ATOMS: atom_id res chain seq x y z
N ALA A 1 -22.37 -0.99 15.94
CA ALA A 1 -22.75 -2.03 14.96
C ALA A 1 -21.86 -2.03 13.72
N LEU A 2 -21.80 -0.97 12.90
CA LEU A 2 -21.03 -1.00 11.64
C LEU A 2 -19.54 -1.37 11.80
N ARG A 3 -18.86 -0.91 12.86
CA ARG A 3 -17.46 -1.26 13.16
C ARG A 3 -17.22 -2.76 13.34
N SER A 4 -18.20 -3.55 13.83
CA SER A 4 -18.02 -5.00 13.99
C SER A 4 -17.95 -5.74 12.66
N THR A 5 -18.47 -5.14 11.58
CA THR A 5 -18.34 -5.68 10.21
C THR A 5 -16.93 -5.46 9.63
N GLY A 6 -16.08 -4.67 10.31
CA GLY A 6 -14.75 -4.30 9.86
C GLY A 6 -14.66 -2.96 9.13
N LEU A 7 -15.79 -2.37 8.73
CA LEU A 7 -15.80 -1.02 8.15
C LEU A 7 -15.38 0.04 9.18
N ARG A 8 -14.69 1.07 8.70
CA ARG A 8 -14.23 2.21 9.51
C ARG A 8 -15.04 3.46 9.18
N LYS A 9 -15.15 4.36 10.15
CA LYS A 9 -15.88 5.63 9.99
C LYS A 9 -15.29 6.57 8.94
N ASN A 10 -14.01 6.38 8.60
CA ASN A 10 -13.31 7.12 7.56
C ASN A 10 -13.24 6.35 6.23
N ASP A 11 -14.10 5.34 6.03
CA ASP A 11 -14.29 4.74 4.73
C ASP A 11 -14.93 5.78 3.80
N PRO A 12 -14.29 6.16 2.68
CA PRO A 12 -14.83 7.18 1.78
C PRO A 12 -16.22 6.84 1.23
N ARG A 13 -16.56 5.54 1.16
CA ARG A 13 -17.87 5.07 0.69
C ARG A 13 -18.98 5.23 1.73
N LEU A 14 -18.67 5.79 2.90
CA LEU A 14 -19.60 6.14 3.98
C LEU A 14 -19.62 7.66 4.24
N ASN A 15 -18.98 8.49 3.39
CA ASN A 15 -18.92 9.92 3.62
C ASN A 15 -20.32 10.55 3.68
N GLU A 16 -21.21 10.22 2.75
CA GLU A 16 -22.56 10.76 2.70
C GLU A 16 -23.36 10.40 3.96
N LEU A 17 -23.26 9.15 4.43
CA LEU A 17 -23.83 8.72 5.72
C LEU A 17 -23.34 9.61 6.87
N MET A 18 -22.02 9.82 6.95
CA MET A 18 -21.41 10.58 8.04
C MET A 18 -21.76 12.08 7.97
N ASP A 19 -21.89 12.62 6.76
CA ASP A 19 -22.29 14.02 6.55
C ASP A 19 -23.77 14.23 6.88
N ASN A 20 -24.66 13.33 6.44
CA ASN A 20 -26.08 13.35 6.83
C ASN A 20 -26.27 13.29 8.36
N LEU A 21 -25.51 12.43 9.05
CA LEU A 21 -25.52 12.34 10.51
C LEU A 21 -25.11 13.66 11.17
N ARG A 22 -24.08 14.32 10.63
CA ARG A 22 -23.60 15.62 11.13
C ARG A 22 -24.62 16.73 10.90
N GLU A 23 -25.26 16.75 9.74
CA GLU A 23 -26.29 17.75 9.40
C GLU A 23 -27.50 17.65 10.33
N ILE A 24 -28.02 16.44 10.54
CA ILE A 24 -29.14 16.22 11.46
C ILE A 24 -28.76 16.67 12.87
N HIS A 25 -27.57 16.29 13.32
CA HIS A 25 -27.10 16.65 14.66
C HIS A 25 -26.97 18.17 14.85
N ARG A 26 -26.54 18.92 13.82
CA ARG A 26 -26.48 20.39 13.87
C ARG A 26 -27.87 21.03 13.93
N ASN A 27 -28.86 20.41 13.30
CA ASN A 27 -30.22 20.95 13.19
C ASN A 27 -31.09 20.60 14.41
N SER A 28 -30.83 19.47 15.07
CA SER A 28 -31.33 19.20 16.40
C SER A 28 -30.51 20.03 17.39
N ASN A 29 -31.10 21.03 18.05
CA ASN A 29 -30.49 21.83 19.14
C ASN A 29 -30.18 20.96 20.40
N SER A 30 -29.54 19.80 20.21
CA SER A 30 -29.21 18.84 21.24
C SER A 30 -27.89 19.24 21.90
N ASP A 31 -28.01 19.95 23.02
CA ASP A 31 -26.88 20.23 23.93
C ASP A 31 -26.21 18.93 24.38
N GLY A 32 -24.95 18.74 23.97
CA GLY A 32 -24.05 17.72 24.54
C GLY A 32 -24.04 16.33 23.88
N GLY A 33 -24.74 16.11 22.76
CA GLY A 33 -24.68 14.85 22.00
C GLY A 33 -23.52 14.77 20.99
N SER A 34 -23.17 13.57 20.53
CA SER A 34 -22.36 13.37 19.33
C SER A 34 -23.26 13.00 18.14
N PRO A 35 -22.92 13.38 16.89
CA PRO A 35 -23.61 12.90 15.69
C PRO A 35 -23.72 11.37 15.61
N GLU A 36 -22.82 10.66 16.29
CA GLU A 36 -22.73 9.19 16.28
C GLU A 36 -23.61 8.53 17.36
N THR A 37 -24.04 9.28 18.38
CA THR A 37 -24.80 8.75 19.53
C THR A 37 -26.22 9.30 19.63
N GLN A 38 -26.62 10.16 18.69
CA GLN A 38 -27.98 10.68 18.61
C GLN A 38 -28.99 9.56 18.34
N LYS A 39 -30.17 9.67 18.94
CA LYS A 39 -31.28 8.77 18.65
C LYS A 39 -31.96 9.24 17.36
N LEU A 40 -32.14 8.33 16.42
CA LEU A 40 -32.81 8.58 15.16
C LEU A 40 -34.14 7.82 15.16
N ASP A 41 -35.21 8.47 14.73
CA ASP A 41 -36.43 7.75 14.34
C ASP A 41 -36.21 6.98 13.04
N ARG A 42 -37.21 6.19 12.65
CA ARG A 42 -37.14 5.30 11.48
C ARG A 42 -36.97 6.06 10.17
N ASP A 43 -37.63 7.19 10.00
CA ASP A 43 -37.66 7.93 8.73
C ASP A 43 -36.36 8.73 8.58
N THR A 44 -35.89 9.34 9.67
CA THR A 44 -34.59 9.99 9.76
C THR A 44 -33.47 8.97 9.50
N PHE A 45 -33.52 7.79 10.12
CA PHE A 45 -32.54 6.73 9.87
C PHE A 45 -32.52 6.28 8.42
N ARG A 46 -33.69 6.10 7.79
CA ARG A 46 -33.79 5.73 6.37
C ARG A 46 -33.17 6.80 5.47
N SER A 47 -33.44 8.07 5.74
CA SER A 47 -32.87 9.20 4.98
C SER A 47 -31.34 9.20 5.06
N VAL A 48 -30.80 9.06 6.27
CA VAL A 48 -29.37 9.05 6.56
C VAL A 48 -28.61 7.98 5.80
N ILE A 49 -29.11 6.73 5.81
CA ILE A 49 -28.39 5.59 5.21
C ILE A 49 -28.62 5.44 3.71
N SER A 50 -29.55 6.20 3.12
CA SER A 50 -30.05 5.98 1.75
C SER A 50 -28.95 5.95 0.70
N ALA A 51 -28.00 6.90 0.77
CA ALA A 51 -26.88 7.01 -0.17
C ALA A 51 -25.91 5.80 -0.10
N ASN A 52 -25.81 5.14 1.06
CA ASN A 52 -24.83 4.08 1.30
C ASN A 52 -25.49 2.72 1.60
N ILE A 53 -26.81 2.59 1.35
CA ILE A 53 -27.63 1.45 1.76
C ILE A 53 -27.13 0.11 1.22
N VAL A 54 -26.60 0.08 0.00
CA VAL A 54 -26.10 -1.15 -0.62
C VAL A 54 -24.89 -1.69 0.16
N LEU A 55 -23.93 -0.82 0.50
CA LEU A 55 -22.74 -1.20 1.28
C LEU A 55 -23.13 -1.63 2.69
N ILE A 56 -23.98 -0.84 3.36
CA ILE A 56 -24.45 -1.11 4.71
C ILE A 56 -25.23 -2.43 4.78
N SER A 57 -26.11 -2.66 3.81
CA SER A 57 -26.89 -3.90 3.70
C SER A 57 -25.97 -5.11 3.52
N ARG A 58 -24.98 -5.03 2.62
CA ARG A 58 -23.98 -6.11 2.46
C ARG A 58 -23.22 -6.38 3.75
N ALA A 59 -22.81 -5.33 4.47
CA ALA A 59 -22.09 -5.44 5.74
C ALA A 59 -22.91 -6.20 6.80
N PHE A 60 -24.18 -5.81 6.99
CA PHE A 60 -25.05 -6.40 8.02
C PHE A 60 -25.65 -7.76 7.63
N ARG A 61 -25.70 -8.08 6.34
CA ARG A 61 -26.11 -9.40 5.83
C ARG A 61 -24.95 -10.40 5.75
N HIS A 62 -23.79 -10.06 6.28
CA HIS A 62 -22.59 -10.90 6.24
C HIS A 62 -22.15 -11.27 4.81
N GLN A 63 -22.33 -10.34 3.86
CA GLN A 63 -22.00 -10.51 2.43
C GLN A 63 -20.65 -9.87 2.04
N PHE A 64 -19.79 -9.64 3.02
CA PHE A 64 -18.38 -9.34 2.76
C PHE A 64 -17.57 -10.63 2.65
N ILE A 65 -16.43 -10.53 2.00
CA ILE A 65 -15.50 -11.63 1.75
C ILE A 65 -15.06 -12.33 3.05
N ILE A 66 -15.04 -11.62 4.17
CA ILE A 66 -14.92 -12.20 5.52
C ILE A 66 -16.20 -11.91 6.31
N PRO A 67 -17.16 -12.86 6.35
CA PRO A 67 -18.44 -12.70 7.05
C PRO A 67 -18.30 -12.46 8.56
N ASP A 68 -17.46 -13.25 9.24
CA ASP A 68 -17.11 -13.09 10.66
C ASP A 68 -15.77 -12.39 10.81
N PHE A 69 -15.78 -11.06 10.61
CA PHE A 69 -14.57 -10.27 10.71
C PHE A 69 -14.03 -10.23 12.14
N GLN A 70 -14.89 -10.28 13.17
CA GLN A 70 -14.45 -10.26 14.57
C GLN A 70 -13.68 -11.53 14.93
N GLY A 71 -14.22 -12.71 14.58
CA GLY A 71 -13.53 -13.98 14.75
C GLY A 71 -12.21 -14.01 13.99
N PHE A 72 -12.21 -13.56 12.73
CA PHE A 72 -10.98 -13.44 11.94
C PHE A 72 -9.91 -12.56 12.62
N THR A 73 -10.30 -11.39 13.14
CA THR A 73 -9.33 -10.48 13.78
C THR A 73 -8.73 -11.02 15.07
N LYS A 74 -9.44 -11.91 15.79
CA LYS A 74 -8.86 -12.59 16.96
C LYS A 74 -7.67 -13.47 16.56
N HIS A 75 -7.78 -14.21 15.46
CA HIS A 75 -6.65 -14.98 14.96
C HIS A 75 -5.46 -14.09 14.54
N ILE A 76 -5.73 -12.93 13.93
CA ILE A 76 -4.67 -11.96 13.59
C ILE A 76 -4.00 -11.42 14.85
N GLU A 77 -4.76 -11.17 15.91
CA GLU A 77 -4.23 -10.76 17.20
C GLU A 77 -3.36 -11.85 17.84
N ASP A 78 -3.81 -13.12 17.81
CA ASP A 78 -3.02 -14.26 18.30
C ASP A 78 -1.68 -14.39 17.54
N PHE A 79 -1.71 -14.27 16.21
CA PHE A 79 -0.51 -14.27 15.38
C PHE A 79 0.40 -13.08 15.68
N TYR A 80 -0.18 -11.90 15.87
CA TYR A 80 0.58 -10.70 16.23
C TYR A 80 1.36 -10.92 17.52
N TRP A 81 0.72 -11.42 18.59
CA TRP A 81 1.38 -11.65 19.87
C TRP A 81 2.41 -12.78 19.81
N LYS A 82 2.11 -13.86 19.08
CA LYS A 82 3.06 -14.96 18.86
C LYS A 82 4.31 -14.53 18.09
N CYS A 83 4.15 -13.67 17.09
CA CYS A 83 5.28 -13.16 16.31
C CYS A 83 6.03 -12.05 17.05
N LYS A 84 5.35 -11.24 17.87
CA LYS A 84 5.98 -10.15 18.63
C LYS A 84 7.04 -10.64 19.61
N SER A 85 6.91 -11.86 20.14
CA SER A 85 7.92 -12.45 21.03
C SER A 85 9.22 -12.85 20.32
N ASN A 86 9.25 -12.86 18.98
CA ASN A 86 10.48 -13.10 18.23
C ASN A 86 11.30 -11.80 18.16
N THR A 87 12.42 -11.76 18.88
CA THR A 87 13.37 -10.64 18.93
C THR A 87 14.66 -10.91 18.15
N GLU A 88 14.68 -11.95 17.31
CA GLU A 88 15.81 -12.28 16.46
C GLU A 88 15.97 -11.30 15.29
N GLY A 89 17.11 -11.39 14.60
CA GLY A 89 17.44 -10.56 13.45
C GLY A 89 18.27 -9.32 13.80
N LYS A 90 18.56 -8.51 12.78
CA LYS A 90 19.32 -7.26 12.93
C LYS A 90 18.70 -6.19 12.05
N VAL A 91 18.59 -4.98 12.60
CA VAL A 91 18.19 -3.80 11.84
C VAL A 91 19.17 -3.59 10.68
N ALA A 92 18.65 -3.31 9.50
CA ALA A 92 19.44 -3.01 8.32
C ALA A 92 20.30 -1.75 8.56
N SER A 93 21.63 -1.91 8.56
CA SER A 93 22.57 -0.84 8.92
C SER A 93 23.35 -0.23 7.75
N TYR A 94 23.18 -0.77 6.54
CA TYR A 94 23.90 -0.32 5.34
C TYR A 94 23.43 1.06 4.82
N ILE A 95 22.30 1.57 5.29
CA ILE A 95 21.80 2.93 5.04
C ILE A 95 21.62 3.61 6.41
N PRO A 96 22.25 4.78 6.67
CA PRO A 96 22.19 5.42 7.98
C PRO A 96 20.78 5.71 8.51
N GLN A 97 19.81 6.00 7.63
CA GLN A 97 18.43 6.22 8.06
C GLN A 97 17.73 4.93 8.49
N LEU A 98 18.11 3.76 7.95
CA LEU A 98 17.54 2.47 8.36
C LEU A 98 18.12 2.03 9.71
N ALA A 99 19.40 2.31 9.95
CA ALA A 99 20.09 1.99 11.20
C ALA A 99 19.48 2.67 12.44
N ARG A 100 18.71 3.75 12.25
CA ARG A 100 18.06 4.52 13.32
C ARG A 100 16.71 3.96 13.75
N MET A 101 16.20 2.93 13.07
CA MET A 101 14.90 2.35 13.39
C MET A 101 14.97 1.53 14.68
N ASN A 102 13.95 1.66 15.53
CA ASN A 102 13.85 0.85 16.75
C ASN A 102 13.56 -0.61 16.37
N PRO A 103 14.39 -1.60 16.79
CA PRO A 103 14.14 -3.01 16.54
C PRO A 103 12.84 -3.54 17.17
N ASP A 104 12.31 -2.87 18.19
CA ASP A 104 11.11 -3.31 18.91
C ASP A 104 9.80 -2.90 18.20
N TYR A 105 9.89 -2.11 17.12
CA TYR A 105 8.70 -1.72 16.36
C TYR A 105 8.10 -2.92 15.62
N TRP A 106 6.82 -3.18 15.89
CA TRP A 106 6.07 -4.27 15.29
C TRP A 106 4.62 -3.85 15.05
N GLY A 107 4.20 -3.88 13.79
CA GLY A 107 2.87 -3.46 13.38
C GLY A 107 2.29 -4.37 12.30
N VAL A 108 1.00 -4.71 12.44
CA VAL A 108 0.25 -5.50 11.47
C VAL A 108 -1.01 -4.74 11.08
N SER A 109 -1.25 -4.64 9.78
CA SER A 109 -2.48 -4.05 9.23
C SER A 109 -3.07 -4.92 8.13
N VAL A 110 -4.39 -5.05 8.15
CA VAL A 110 -5.18 -5.85 7.20
C VAL A 110 -6.24 -4.96 6.58
N CYS A 111 -6.40 -5.07 5.26
CA CYS A 111 -7.54 -4.52 4.53
C CYS A 111 -8.06 -5.58 3.55
N THR A 112 -9.34 -5.90 3.61
CA THR A 112 -9.97 -6.79 2.62
C THR A 112 -10.40 -6.02 1.37
N ILE A 113 -10.73 -6.73 0.30
CA ILE A 113 -11.28 -6.14 -0.94
C ILE A 113 -12.64 -5.43 -0.71
N ASP A 114 -13.37 -5.79 0.34
CA ASP A 114 -14.61 -5.12 0.72
C ASP A 114 -14.38 -3.90 1.63
N GLY A 115 -13.13 -3.59 1.98
CA GLY A 115 -12.76 -2.46 2.81
C GLY A 115 -12.85 -2.72 4.32
N GLN A 116 -12.94 -3.98 4.74
CA GLN A 116 -12.87 -4.34 6.16
C GLN A 116 -11.43 -4.18 6.65
N ARG A 117 -11.23 -3.50 7.79
CA ARG A 117 -9.89 -3.07 8.25
C ARG A 117 -9.62 -3.38 9.71
N PHE A 118 -8.46 -3.98 9.97
CA PHE A 118 -7.91 -4.24 11.30
C PHE A 118 -6.43 -3.88 11.36
N SER A 119 -6.00 -3.31 12.47
CA SER A 119 -4.63 -2.85 12.69
C SER A 119 -4.27 -3.03 14.17
N ILE A 120 -3.06 -3.50 14.46
CA ILE A 120 -2.54 -3.74 15.81
C ILE A 120 -1.02 -3.45 15.84
N GLY A 121 -0.53 -2.86 16.94
CA GLY A 121 0.87 -2.49 17.11
C GLY A 121 1.25 -1.13 16.53
N ASP A 122 2.51 -0.98 16.13
CA ASP A 122 3.15 0.28 15.69
C ASP A 122 2.77 0.69 14.25
N ILE A 123 1.47 0.72 13.96
CA ILE A 123 0.91 0.88 12.60
C ILE A 123 0.94 2.30 12.03
N SER A 124 1.25 3.30 12.87
CA SER A 124 1.32 4.71 12.47
C SER A 124 2.76 5.20 12.31
N ILE A 125 3.76 4.33 12.48
CA ILE A 125 5.17 4.69 12.33
C ILE A 125 5.53 4.61 10.83
N PRO A 126 5.86 5.73 10.17
CA PRO A 126 6.24 5.69 8.77
C PRO A 126 7.62 5.03 8.60
N PHE A 127 7.75 4.20 7.58
CA PHE A 127 9.01 3.59 7.16
C PHE A 127 9.07 3.54 5.63
N THR A 128 10.26 3.40 5.05
CA THR A 128 10.43 3.39 3.59
C THR A 128 9.99 2.06 2.97
N LEU A 129 9.35 2.07 1.80
CA LEU A 129 8.90 0.84 1.12
C LEU A 129 10.02 -0.13 0.71
N GLN A 130 11.21 0.38 0.41
CA GLN A 130 12.32 -0.45 -0.10
C GLN A 130 11.87 -1.34 -1.28
N SER A 131 12.29 -2.61 -1.31
CA SER A 131 11.93 -3.57 -2.37
C SER A 131 10.43 -3.84 -2.50
N CYS A 132 9.60 -3.51 -1.51
CA CYS A 132 8.14 -3.61 -1.64
C CYS A 132 7.57 -2.63 -2.69
N SER A 133 8.36 -1.66 -3.15
CA SER A 133 7.99 -0.77 -4.26
C SER A 133 8.07 -1.43 -5.65
N LYS A 134 8.85 -2.49 -5.83
CA LYS A 134 9.06 -3.15 -7.13
C LYS A 134 7.78 -3.70 -7.79
N PRO A 135 6.92 -4.47 -7.09
CA PRO A 135 5.66 -4.93 -7.68
C PRO A 135 4.72 -3.79 -8.04
N LEU A 136 4.78 -2.68 -7.28
CA LEU A 136 3.96 -1.51 -7.53
C LEU A 136 4.38 -0.78 -8.81
N THR A 137 5.68 -0.52 -8.99
CA THR A 137 6.20 0.11 -10.21
C THR A 137 6.04 -0.79 -11.43
N TYR A 138 6.21 -2.10 -11.27
CA TYR A 138 5.92 -3.07 -12.32
C TYR A 138 4.44 -3.06 -12.73
N GLY A 139 3.51 -3.02 -11.76
CA GLY A 139 2.08 -2.89 -12.04
C GLY A 139 1.73 -1.63 -12.85
N ILE A 140 2.35 -0.48 -12.53
CA ILE A 140 2.20 0.74 -13.33
C ILE A 140 2.70 0.53 -14.75
N ALA A 141 3.87 -0.09 -14.93
CA ALA A 141 4.43 -0.33 -16.26
C ALA A 141 3.54 -1.25 -17.10
N LEU A 142 2.98 -2.31 -16.49
CA LEU A 142 2.03 -3.19 -17.15
C LEU A 142 0.75 -2.46 -17.58
N GLU A 143 0.18 -1.64 -16.69
CA GLU A 143 -1.04 -0.88 -17.00
C GLU A 143 -0.81 0.12 -18.14
N MET A 144 0.34 0.80 -18.15
CA MET A 144 0.61 1.89 -19.09
C MET A 144 1.13 1.41 -20.45
N LEU A 145 1.90 0.31 -20.49
CA LEU A 145 2.60 -0.15 -21.69
C LEU A 145 2.11 -1.51 -22.18
N GLY A 146 1.37 -2.26 -21.37
CA GLY A 146 0.98 -3.64 -21.65
C GLY A 146 2.10 -4.65 -21.36
N SER A 147 1.69 -5.89 -21.14
CA SER A 147 2.60 -7.01 -20.84
C SER A 147 3.62 -7.25 -21.95
N ASP A 148 3.17 -7.22 -23.21
CA ASP A 148 4.02 -7.54 -24.36
C ASP A 148 5.21 -6.59 -24.47
N VAL A 149 4.97 -5.28 -24.30
CA VAL A 149 6.04 -4.28 -24.35
C VAL A 149 6.98 -4.44 -23.16
N VAL A 150 6.46 -4.57 -21.94
CA VAL A 150 7.30 -4.68 -20.74
C VAL A 150 8.22 -5.91 -20.82
N HIS A 151 7.69 -7.05 -21.27
CA HIS A 151 8.44 -8.31 -21.30
C HIS A 151 9.36 -8.52 -22.49
N GLN A 152 9.39 -7.57 -23.45
CA GLN A 152 10.51 -7.43 -24.37
C GLN A 152 11.80 -7.07 -23.62
N TYR A 153 11.71 -6.39 -22.48
CA TYR A 153 12.87 -5.89 -21.73
C TYR A 153 13.19 -6.72 -20.49
N VAL A 154 12.18 -7.17 -19.74
CA VAL A 154 12.37 -7.94 -18.49
C VAL A 154 11.73 -9.33 -18.60
N GLY A 155 12.39 -10.36 -18.05
CA GLY A 155 11.83 -11.71 -17.98
C GLY A 155 10.69 -11.84 -16.96
N GLN A 156 10.23 -13.08 -16.77
CA GLN A 156 9.16 -13.43 -15.84
C GLN A 156 9.58 -14.54 -14.86
N GLU A 157 10.67 -15.24 -15.14
CA GLU A 157 11.07 -16.44 -14.41
C GLU A 157 11.93 -16.11 -13.19
N PRO A 158 11.92 -16.94 -12.14
CA PRO A 158 12.86 -16.82 -11.05
C PRO A 158 14.30 -17.02 -11.56
N SER A 159 15.25 -16.28 -11.00
CA SER A 159 16.66 -16.40 -11.37
C SER A 159 17.33 -17.67 -10.84
N GLY A 160 16.75 -18.31 -9.82
CA GLY A 160 17.40 -19.37 -9.04
C GLY A 160 18.64 -18.89 -8.26
N ARG A 161 18.89 -17.57 -8.21
CA ARG A 161 20.03 -16.92 -7.55
C ARG A 161 19.58 -15.86 -6.56
N ASN A 162 20.49 -15.40 -5.71
CA ASN A 162 20.20 -14.36 -4.73
C ASN A 162 19.78 -13.05 -5.42
N PHE A 163 18.84 -12.32 -4.81
CA PHE A 163 18.25 -11.09 -5.37
C PHE A 163 19.25 -9.93 -5.59
N ASN A 164 20.44 -10.00 -4.98
CA ASN A 164 21.49 -8.99 -5.09
C ASN A 164 22.43 -9.23 -6.28
N GLU A 165 22.36 -10.37 -6.93
CA GLU A 165 23.21 -10.67 -8.09
C GLU A 165 22.63 -10.00 -9.34
N LEU A 166 23.47 -9.26 -10.06
CA LEU A 166 23.15 -8.68 -11.37
C LEU A 166 23.29 -9.76 -12.44
N VAL A 167 22.32 -10.68 -12.49
CA VAL A 167 22.32 -11.80 -13.42
C VAL A 167 21.27 -11.55 -14.49
N LEU A 168 21.69 -11.75 -15.75
CA LEU A 168 20.83 -11.71 -16.92
C LEU A 168 20.50 -13.15 -17.36
N ASP A 169 19.32 -13.32 -17.97
CA ASP A 169 18.91 -14.56 -18.61
C ASP A 169 19.68 -14.80 -19.93
N HIS A 170 19.40 -15.93 -20.58
CA HIS A 170 19.98 -16.30 -21.87
C HIS A 170 19.66 -15.29 -23.00
N ASN A 171 18.63 -14.46 -22.83
CA ASN A 171 18.25 -13.39 -23.75
C ASN A 171 18.85 -12.04 -23.36
N LYS A 172 19.78 -12.01 -22.40
CA LYS A 172 20.42 -10.79 -21.86
C LYS A 172 19.43 -9.83 -21.19
N LYS A 173 18.31 -10.34 -20.68
CA LYS A 173 17.31 -9.58 -19.91
C LYS A 173 17.45 -9.88 -18.42
N PRO A 174 17.11 -8.95 -17.51
CA PRO A 174 16.95 -9.31 -16.11
C PRO A 174 15.86 -10.37 -15.96
N HIS A 175 16.07 -11.35 -15.09
CA HIS A 175 15.18 -12.52 -14.94
C HIS A 175 13.72 -12.15 -14.66
N ASN A 176 13.47 -11.18 -13.78
CA ASN A 176 12.13 -10.72 -13.44
C ASN A 176 12.16 -9.31 -12.81
N PRO A 177 11.00 -8.63 -12.70
CA PRO A 177 10.93 -7.28 -12.13
C PRO A 177 11.18 -7.21 -10.61
N MET A 178 11.21 -8.35 -9.91
CA MET A 178 11.39 -8.40 -8.45
C MET A 178 12.85 -8.37 -8.01
N ILE A 179 13.80 -8.63 -8.92
CA ILE A 179 15.23 -8.41 -8.67
C ILE A 179 15.63 -6.96 -8.96
N ASN A 180 16.76 -6.52 -8.41
CA ASN A 180 17.21 -5.13 -8.56
C ASN A 180 17.41 -4.71 -10.03
N ALA A 181 18.01 -5.58 -10.85
CA ALA A 181 18.21 -5.31 -12.27
C ALA A 181 16.88 -5.12 -13.03
N GLY A 182 15.89 -5.96 -12.75
CA GLY A 182 14.56 -5.85 -13.37
C GLY A 182 13.81 -4.61 -12.91
N ALA A 183 13.90 -4.26 -11.62
CA ALA A 183 13.28 -3.03 -11.11
C ALA A 183 13.89 -1.77 -11.73
N ILE A 184 15.21 -1.72 -11.92
CA ILE A 184 15.88 -0.61 -12.62
C ILE A 184 15.35 -0.51 -14.06
N LEU A 185 15.23 -1.65 -14.76
CA LEU A 185 14.74 -1.66 -16.13
C LEU A 185 13.30 -1.19 -16.23
N VAL A 186 12.41 -1.63 -15.32
CA VAL A 186 11.03 -1.15 -15.22
C VAL A 186 10.99 0.37 -14.98
N CYS A 187 11.83 0.89 -14.07
CA CYS A 187 11.93 2.34 -13.86
C CYS A 187 12.40 3.08 -15.12
N SER A 188 13.34 2.50 -15.88
CA SER A 188 13.77 3.06 -17.17
C SER A 188 12.62 3.10 -18.17
N LEU A 189 11.80 2.04 -18.29
CA LEU A 189 10.64 2.02 -19.17
C LEU A 189 9.62 3.11 -18.81
N LEU A 190 9.31 3.27 -17.52
CA LEU A 190 8.44 4.35 -17.04
C LEU A 190 9.03 5.74 -17.36
N LYS A 191 10.35 5.89 -17.22
CA LYS A 191 11.05 7.13 -17.53
C LYS A 191 11.01 7.44 -19.04
N THR A 192 11.22 6.46 -19.91
CA THR A 192 11.43 6.70 -21.34
C THR A 192 10.18 6.57 -22.19
N LEU A 193 9.24 5.69 -21.84
CA LEU A 193 8.10 5.34 -22.69
C LEU A 193 6.77 5.91 -22.19
N VAL A 194 6.60 6.07 -20.88
CA VAL A 194 5.35 6.60 -20.31
C VAL A 194 5.44 8.12 -20.21
N LYS A 195 4.63 8.84 -20.98
CA LYS A 195 4.58 10.31 -20.99
C LYS A 195 5.99 10.92 -21.15
N PRO A 196 6.70 10.61 -22.27
CA PRO A 196 8.11 10.99 -22.47
C PRO A 196 8.36 12.50 -22.39
N GLU A 197 7.33 13.31 -22.64
CA GLU A 197 7.35 14.77 -22.54
C GLU A 197 7.52 15.30 -21.10
N MET A 198 7.20 14.49 -20.08
CA MET A 198 7.30 14.91 -18.69
C MET A 198 8.74 14.96 -18.18
N THR A 199 9.03 15.99 -17.38
CA THR A 199 10.25 16.07 -16.58
C THR A 199 10.30 14.95 -15.53
N LEU A 200 11.48 14.72 -14.95
CA LEU A 200 11.62 13.70 -13.89
C LEU A 200 10.77 14.03 -12.65
N ALA A 201 10.60 15.32 -12.32
CA ALA A 201 9.76 15.75 -11.22
C ALA A 201 8.27 15.44 -11.48
N GLU A 202 7.78 15.77 -12.68
CA GLU A 202 6.40 15.46 -13.07
C GLU A 202 6.14 13.95 -13.13
N LYS A 203 7.12 13.15 -13.57
CA LYS A 203 7.02 11.68 -13.53
C LYS A 203 6.98 11.13 -12.10
N PHE A 204 7.72 11.74 -11.19
CA PHE A 204 7.67 11.40 -9.77
C PHE A 204 6.28 11.69 -9.21
N ASP A 205 5.73 12.87 -9.47
CA ASP A 205 4.38 13.25 -9.04
C ASP A 205 3.31 12.37 -9.69
N PHE A 206 3.44 12.06 -10.98
CA PHE A 206 2.57 11.11 -11.67
C PHE A 206 2.55 9.75 -10.98
N THR A 207 3.73 9.20 -10.68
CA THR A 207 3.87 7.91 -10.00
C THR A 207 3.26 7.96 -8.59
N MET A 208 3.53 9.04 -7.85
CA MET A 208 2.99 9.25 -6.52
C MET A 208 1.46 9.39 -6.53
N ASN A 209 0.92 10.11 -7.50
CA ASN A 209 -0.52 10.31 -7.67
C ASN A 209 -1.22 9.03 -8.12
N TYR A 210 -0.56 8.17 -8.90
CA TYR A 210 -1.11 6.87 -9.26
C TYR A 210 -1.44 6.02 -8.01
N PHE A 211 -0.58 6.10 -6.99
CA PHE A 211 -0.82 5.43 -5.70
C PHE A 211 -1.80 6.17 -4.78
N LYS A 212 -1.91 7.50 -4.90
CA LYS A 212 -2.85 8.30 -4.10
C LYS A 212 -4.27 8.35 -4.67
N ASN A 213 -4.48 7.98 -5.93
CA ASN A 213 -5.74 8.22 -6.62
C ASN A 213 -6.91 7.43 -5.99
N PRO A 214 -8.04 8.08 -5.60
CA PRO A 214 -9.25 7.45 -5.06
C PRO A 214 -9.90 6.38 -5.95
N VAL A 215 -9.75 6.49 -7.27
CA VAL A 215 -10.25 5.47 -8.20
C VAL A 215 -9.43 4.17 -8.06
N ASN A 216 -8.15 4.29 -7.73
CA ASN A 216 -7.29 3.17 -7.33
C ASN A 216 -7.45 2.80 -5.84
N GLU A 217 -7.95 3.70 -4.97
CA GLU A 217 -8.30 3.38 -3.57
C GLU A 217 -9.42 2.34 -3.49
N LYS A 218 -10.34 2.28 -4.46
CA LYS A 218 -11.33 1.19 -4.56
C LYS A 218 -10.69 -0.19 -4.73
N ARG A 219 -9.40 -0.28 -5.08
CA ARG A 219 -8.67 -1.54 -5.30
C ARG A 219 -7.70 -1.92 -4.18
N SER A 220 -7.31 -1.01 -3.26
CA SER A 220 -6.59 -1.38 -2.03
C SER A 220 -6.34 -0.18 -1.09
N ASN A 221 -6.98 -0.15 0.08
CA ASN A 221 -6.60 0.79 1.15
C ASN A 221 -5.23 0.49 1.77
N ALA A 222 -4.57 -0.64 1.44
CA ALA A 222 -3.20 -0.89 1.86
C ALA A 222 -2.21 0.08 1.17
N VAL A 223 -2.62 0.66 0.03
CA VAL A 223 -1.80 1.59 -0.74
C VAL A 223 -1.65 2.93 -0.02
N LYS A 224 -2.57 3.36 0.85
CA LYS A 224 -2.46 4.65 1.57
C LYS A 224 -1.23 4.70 2.50
N THR A 225 -1.04 3.65 3.32
CA THR A 225 0.14 3.52 4.19
C THR A 225 1.42 3.33 3.38
N ILE A 226 1.32 2.72 2.20
CA ILE A 226 2.43 2.47 1.28
C ILE A 226 2.82 3.74 0.50
N ALA A 227 1.85 4.58 0.13
CA ALA A 227 2.05 5.78 -0.67
C ALA A 227 2.71 6.90 0.14
N GLU A 228 2.42 7.02 1.44
CA GLU A 228 3.06 8.00 2.33
C GLU A 228 4.54 7.66 2.63
N ALA A 229 4.95 6.41 2.36
CA ALA A 229 6.32 5.90 2.51
C ALA A 229 7.25 6.14 1.31
N ASN A 230 6.81 6.86 0.27
CA ASN A 230 7.52 7.00 -1.01
C ASN A 230 8.62 8.07 -1.06
N PHE A 231 9.26 8.37 0.06
CA PHE A 231 10.63 8.86 -0.02
C PHE A 231 11.51 7.64 -0.28
N LYS A 232 11.94 7.45 -1.54
CA LYS A 232 13.09 6.62 -1.98
C LYS A 232 12.85 5.51 -3.02
N ILE A 233 11.92 5.67 -3.98
CA ILE A 233 12.13 5.06 -5.31
C ILE A 233 13.50 5.53 -5.87
N MET A 234 13.91 6.76 -5.52
CA MET A 234 15.25 7.27 -5.74
C MET A 234 16.37 6.65 -4.87
N SER A 235 16.16 6.06 -3.67
CA SER A 235 17.30 5.39 -3.00
C SER A 235 17.60 4.01 -3.55
N VAL A 236 16.63 3.37 -4.20
CA VAL A 236 16.90 2.15 -4.97
C VAL A 236 17.80 2.55 -6.14
N LEU A 237 17.42 3.57 -6.92
CA LEU A 237 18.27 4.09 -8.01
C LEU A 237 19.62 4.65 -7.53
N VAL A 238 19.65 5.54 -6.54
CA VAL A 238 20.88 6.15 -6.00
C VAL A 238 21.76 5.13 -5.26
N GLY A 239 21.16 4.21 -4.51
CA GLY A 239 21.89 3.14 -3.81
C GLY A 239 22.42 2.07 -4.75
N LEU A 240 21.72 1.78 -5.86
CA LEU A 240 22.22 0.88 -6.91
C LEU A 240 23.23 1.57 -7.84
N LEU A 241 23.05 2.85 -8.18
CA LEU A 241 24.05 3.64 -8.91
C LEU A 241 25.34 3.76 -8.10
N ALA A 242 25.27 4.04 -6.80
CA ALA A 242 26.44 4.04 -5.91
C ALA A 242 27.13 2.68 -5.81
N ARG A 243 26.38 1.56 -5.87
CA ARG A 243 26.95 0.20 -5.92
C ARG A 243 27.56 -0.16 -7.27
N LEU A 244 26.96 0.29 -8.37
CA LEU A 244 27.48 0.10 -9.73
C LEU A 244 28.78 0.90 -9.94
N GLU A 245 28.86 2.12 -9.41
CA GLU A 245 30.09 2.92 -9.41
C GLU A 245 31.20 2.23 -8.58
N HIS A 246 30.87 1.67 -7.41
CA HIS A 246 31.85 0.94 -6.59
C HIS A 246 32.36 -0.34 -7.26
N GLN A 247 31.49 -1.11 -7.91
CA GLN A 247 31.88 -2.36 -8.62
C GLN A 247 32.68 -2.09 -9.91
N GLN A 248 32.41 -0.99 -10.62
CA GLN A 248 33.26 -0.56 -11.74
C GLN A 248 34.64 -0.08 -11.28
N TYR A 249 34.75 0.50 -10.08
CA TYR A 249 36.02 0.98 -9.53
C TYR A 249 36.96 -0.16 -9.08
N GLU A 250 36.41 -1.29 -8.61
CA GLU A 250 37.19 -2.47 -8.24
C GLU A 250 37.55 -3.36 -9.44
N GLY A 251 36.69 -3.42 -10.48
CA GLY A 251 36.97 -4.17 -11.71
C GLY A 251 38.05 -3.57 -12.62
N ASN A 252 38.42 -2.30 -12.43
CA ASN A 252 39.48 -1.61 -13.16
C ASN A 252 40.86 -1.65 -12.46
N LYS A 253 40.99 -2.39 -11.36
CA LYS A 253 42.24 -2.56 -10.60
C LYS A 253 42.89 -3.95 -10.72
N SER A 254 42.41 -4.79 -11.64
CA SER A 254 43.04 -6.09 -11.96
C SER A 254 43.72 -6.07 -13.32
#